data_AF-A0A6M1E0K2-F1
#
_entry.id   AF-A0A6M1E0K2-F1
#
_cell.length_a   1.000
_cell.length_b   1.000
_cell.length_c   1.000
_cell.angle_alpha   90.00
_cell.angle_beta   90.00
_cell.angle_gamma   90.00
#
_symmetry.space_group_name_H-M   'P 1'
#
loop_
_entity.id
_entity.type
_entity.pdbx_description
1 polymer ?
#
loop_
_entity_poly.entity_id
_entity_poly.type
_entity_poly.pdbx_seq_one_letter_code
_entity_poly.pdbx_strand_id
1 'polypeptide(L)'
;MHDINKHILSGIGAFLRQRREELSYSQRDVANMTGLTVNSISAIEKGKNFSMNSFLLICRALQVQPKQVFKENIDLTPLYNLPPESRKRIETTKKLNYLVNNTDFFQSPKRVSEVLEELDSDKRESNKFSVYLTGYCKEGALEYIREGNIKKYKKKGK
;
A
#
# COMPACT_ATOMS: atom_id res chain seq x y z
N MET A 1 11.17 -22.41 -2.34
CA MET A 1 10.34 -21.34 -1.74
C MET A 1 9.06 -21.99 -1.26
N HIS A 2 8.74 -21.88 0.04
CA HIS A 2 7.42 -22.24 0.55
C HIS A 2 6.43 -21.34 -0.18
N ASP A 3 5.61 -21.93 -1.04
CA ASP A 3 4.65 -21.21 -1.87
C ASP A 3 3.46 -20.87 -0.95
N ILE A 4 3.64 -19.83 -0.13
CA ILE A 4 2.74 -19.45 0.98
C ILE A 4 1.31 -19.21 0.48
N ASN A 5 1.17 -18.86 -0.80
CA ASN A 5 -0.10 -18.61 -1.47
C ASN A 5 -0.60 -19.80 -2.29
N LYS A 6 0.12 -20.93 -2.34
CA LYS A 6 -0.22 -22.08 -3.19
C LYS A 6 -1.59 -22.63 -2.90
N HIS A 7 -1.96 -22.74 -1.63
CA HIS A 7 -3.29 -23.21 -1.23
C HIS A 7 -4.38 -22.30 -1.78
N ILE A 8 -4.23 -20.99 -1.58
CA ILE A 8 -5.16 -19.95 -2.04
C ILE A 8 -5.29 -20.00 -3.58
N LEU A 9 -4.16 -20.03 -4.30
CA LEU A 9 -4.16 -20.10 -5.76
C LEU A 9 -4.81 -21.39 -6.28
N SER A 10 -4.59 -22.51 -5.59
CA SER A 10 -5.23 -23.80 -5.93
C SER A 10 -6.73 -23.75 -5.69
N GLY A 11 -7.19 -23.14 -4.59
CA GLY A 11 -8.60 -22.94 -4.29
C GLY A 11 -9.31 -22.05 -5.32
N ILE A 12 -8.66 -20.95 -5.73
CA ILE A 12 -9.12 -20.08 -6.82
C ILE A 12 -9.24 -20.87 -8.13
N GLY A 13 -8.20 -21.61 -8.51
CA GLY A 13 -8.20 -22.42 -9.73
C GLY A 13 -9.30 -23.48 -9.75
N ALA A 14 -9.50 -24.18 -8.63
CA ALA A 14 -10.56 -25.18 -8.46
C ALA A 14 -11.95 -24.55 -8.59
N PHE A 15 -12.17 -23.38 -7.98
CA PHE A 15 -13.44 -22.66 -8.09
C PHE A 15 -13.74 -22.23 -9.54
N LEU A 16 -12.75 -21.65 -10.23
CA LEU A 16 -12.91 -21.24 -11.63
C LEU A 16 -13.20 -22.44 -12.54
N ARG A 17 -12.51 -23.57 -12.31
CA ARG A 17 -12.77 -24.83 -13.01
C ARG A 17 -14.20 -25.31 -12.78
N GLN A 18 -14.64 -25.37 -11.53
CA GLN A 18 -16.00 -25.78 -11.18
C GLN A 18 -17.02 -24.89 -11.89
N ARG A 19 -16.85 -23.56 -11.82
CA ARG A 19 -17.76 -22.61 -12.47
C ARG A 19 -17.78 -22.79 -14.00
N ARG A 20 -16.63 -23.07 -14.62
CA ARG A 20 -16.55 -23.38 -16.06
C ARG A 20 -17.35 -24.64 -16.40
N GLU A 21 -17.21 -25.69 -15.60
CA GLU A 21 -17.91 -26.97 -15.79
C GLU A 21 -19.43 -26.82 -15.56
N GLU A 22 -19.87 -26.01 -14.61
CA GLU A 22 -21.29 -25.65 -14.40
C GLU A 22 -21.91 -24.96 -15.62
N LEU A 23 -21.13 -24.17 -16.35
CA LEU A 23 -21.53 -23.53 -17.61
C LEU A 23 -21.38 -24.45 -18.83
N SER A 24 -20.94 -25.70 -18.63
CA SER A 24 -20.65 -26.67 -19.69
C SER A 24 -19.62 -26.20 -20.72
N TYR A 25 -18.71 -25.31 -20.32
CA TYR A 25 -17.63 -24.81 -21.18
C TYR A 25 -16.40 -25.72 -21.11
N SER A 26 -15.75 -25.94 -22.25
CA SER A 26 -14.40 -26.50 -22.29
C SER A 26 -13.36 -25.41 -21.97
N GLN A 27 -12.12 -25.83 -21.67
CA GLN A 27 -11.01 -24.88 -21.54
C GLN A 27 -10.76 -24.10 -22.84
N ARG A 28 -11.06 -24.70 -24.00
CA ARG A 28 -10.95 -24.05 -25.31
C ARG A 28 -11.98 -22.95 -25.50
N ASP A 29 -13.20 -23.14 -25.00
CA ASP A 29 -14.26 -22.12 -25.12
C ASP A 29 -13.89 -20.88 -24.30
N VAL A 30 -13.38 -21.07 -23.08
CA VAL A 30 -12.89 -19.96 -22.26
C VAL A 30 -11.67 -19.30 -22.89
N ALA A 31 -10.73 -20.06 -23.44
CA ALA A 31 -9.60 -19.53 -24.19
C ALA A 31 -10.06 -18.61 -25.34
N ASN A 32 -11.04 -19.06 -26.14
CA ASN A 32 -11.62 -18.26 -27.23
C ASN A 32 -12.30 -16.98 -26.73
N MET A 33 -13.06 -17.04 -25.63
CA MET A 33 -13.74 -15.86 -25.07
C MET A 33 -12.80 -14.84 -24.43
N THR A 34 -11.62 -15.28 -23.98
CA THR A 34 -10.65 -14.45 -23.25
C THR A 34 -9.46 -14.02 -24.10
N GLY A 35 -9.24 -14.64 -25.25
CA GLY A 35 -8.01 -14.49 -26.04
C GLY A 35 -6.77 -15.13 -25.39
N LEU A 36 -6.94 -15.92 -24.33
CA LEU A 36 -5.84 -16.66 -23.67
C LEU A 36 -5.61 -18.01 -24.35
N THR A 37 -4.43 -18.60 -24.13
CA THR A 37 -4.18 -19.97 -24.61
C THR A 37 -4.89 -21.00 -23.72
N VAL A 38 -5.25 -22.15 -24.28
CA VAL A 38 -5.80 -23.28 -23.51
C VAL A 38 -4.86 -23.71 -22.39
N ASN A 39 -3.54 -23.67 -22.64
CA ASN A 39 -2.53 -23.96 -21.63
C ASN A 39 -2.55 -22.96 -20.47
N SER A 40 -2.79 -21.69 -20.76
CA SER A 40 -2.97 -20.65 -19.72
C SER A 40 -4.20 -20.94 -18.86
N ILE A 41 -5.33 -21.30 -19.47
CA ILE A 41 -6.54 -21.69 -18.73
C ILE A 41 -6.26 -22.91 -17.84
N SER A 42 -5.63 -23.96 -18.41
CA SER A 42 -5.25 -25.17 -17.67
C SER A 42 -4.30 -24.88 -16.50
N ALA A 43 -3.33 -23.99 -16.69
CA ALA A 43 -2.39 -23.59 -15.65
C ALA A 43 -3.09 -22.84 -14.51
N ILE A 44 -3.99 -21.92 -14.83
CA ILE A 44 -4.79 -21.15 -13.86
C ILE A 44 -5.66 -22.09 -13.03
N GLU A 45 -6.37 -23.03 -13.67
CA GLU A 45 -7.20 -24.02 -12.98
C GLU A 45 -6.40 -24.94 -12.04
N LYS A 46 -5.09 -25.11 -12.31
CA LYS A 46 -4.16 -25.86 -11.46
C LYS A 46 -3.48 -24.99 -10.38
N GLY A 47 -3.89 -23.73 -10.23
CA GLY A 47 -3.33 -22.81 -9.23
C GLY A 47 -1.93 -22.31 -9.55
N LYS A 48 -1.52 -22.30 -10.82
CA LYS A 48 -0.26 -21.66 -11.24
C LYS A 48 -0.41 -20.14 -11.24
N ASN A 49 0.71 -19.44 -11.12
CA ASN A 49 0.75 -17.98 -11.17
C ASN A 49 0.11 -17.43 -12.44
N PHE A 50 -0.71 -16.39 -12.28
CA PHE A 50 -1.37 -15.66 -13.37
C PHE A 50 -1.44 -14.17 -13.06
N SER A 51 -1.71 -13.37 -14.10
CA SER A 51 -1.87 -11.92 -13.96
C SER A 51 -3.30 -11.56 -13.52
N MET A 52 -3.45 -10.43 -12.82
CA MET A 52 -4.78 -9.90 -12.46
C MET A 52 -5.66 -9.66 -13.70
N ASN A 53 -5.06 -9.26 -14.84
CA ASN A 53 -5.80 -9.10 -16.09
C ASN A 53 -6.39 -10.44 -16.57
N SER A 54 -5.59 -11.51 -16.61
CA SER A 54 -6.04 -12.86 -16.99
C SER A 54 -7.18 -13.33 -16.08
N PHE A 55 -7.06 -13.08 -14.78
CA PHE A 55 -8.11 -13.40 -13.81
C PHE A 55 -9.43 -12.67 -14.09
N LEU A 56 -9.37 -11.35 -14.34
CA LEU A 56 -10.57 -10.57 -14.66
C LEU A 56 -11.21 -10.98 -15.98
N LEU A 57 -10.42 -11.36 -17.00
CA LEU A 57 -10.94 -11.90 -18.25
C LEU A 57 -11.70 -13.21 -18.03
N ILE A 58 -11.15 -14.13 -17.25
CA ILE A 58 -11.82 -15.39 -16.93
C ILE A 58 -13.08 -15.14 -16.09
N CYS A 59 -13.05 -14.23 -15.11
CA CYS A 59 -14.23 -13.87 -14.34
C CYS A 59 -15.37 -13.36 -15.23
N ARG A 60 -15.05 -12.52 -16.23
CA ARG A 60 -16.03 -12.06 -17.23
C ARG A 60 -16.58 -13.21 -18.07
N ALA A 61 -15.71 -14.07 -18.60
CA ALA A 61 -16.11 -15.22 -19.42
C ALA A 61 -16.98 -16.22 -18.64
N LEU A 62 -16.73 -16.38 -17.34
CA LEU A 62 -17.46 -17.30 -16.45
C LEU A 62 -18.62 -16.62 -15.69
N GLN A 63 -18.91 -15.36 -16.01
CA GLN A 63 -20.00 -14.57 -15.42
C GLN A 63 -19.99 -14.62 -13.88
N VAL A 64 -18.81 -14.48 -13.27
CA VAL A 64 -18.62 -14.56 -11.82
C VAL A 64 -17.94 -13.30 -11.31
N GLN A 65 -18.40 -12.81 -10.16
CA GLN A 65 -17.79 -11.63 -9.53
C GLN A 65 -16.49 -12.04 -8.83
N PRO A 66 -15.39 -11.27 -8.97
CA PRO A 66 -14.12 -11.55 -8.31
C PRO A 66 -14.24 -11.87 -6.82
N LYS A 67 -15.08 -11.14 -6.09
CA LYS A 67 -15.33 -11.34 -4.65
C LYS A 67 -15.87 -12.73 -4.29
N GLN A 68 -16.52 -13.43 -5.23
CA GLN A 68 -17.05 -14.78 -5.00
C GLN A 68 -15.96 -15.84 -5.13
N VAL A 69 -14.86 -15.52 -5.82
CA VAL A 69 -13.74 -16.44 -6.04
C VAL A 69 -12.83 -16.52 -4.82
N PHE A 70 -12.63 -15.40 -4.11
CA PHE A 70 -11.85 -15.33 -2.88
C PHE A 70 -12.72 -15.69 -1.67
N LYS A 71 -12.75 -16.98 -1.29
CA LYS A 71 -13.53 -17.46 -0.14
C LYS A 71 -12.73 -17.53 1.17
N GLU A 72 -11.42 -17.68 1.08
CA GLU A 72 -10.54 -17.86 2.23
C GLU A 72 -9.93 -16.52 2.66
N ASN A 73 -9.87 -16.29 3.97
CA ASN A 73 -9.05 -15.21 4.52
C ASN A 73 -7.57 -15.59 4.37
N ILE A 74 -6.75 -14.60 4.03
CA ILE A 74 -5.30 -14.77 3.94
C ILE A 74 -4.63 -14.35 5.25
N ASP A 75 -3.48 -14.95 5.54
CA ASP A 75 -2.59 -14.41 6.57
C ASP A 75 -2.05 -13.06 6.11
N LEU A 76 -2.24 -12.03 6.95
CA LEU A 76 -1.79 -10.66 6.69
C LEU A 76 -0.35 -10.44 7.18
N THR A 77 0.27 -11.46 7.76
CA THR A 77 1.66 -11.40 8.20
C THR A 77 2.58 -11.27 6.98
N PRO A 78 3.37 -10.19 6.88
CA PRO A 78 4.31 -10.04 5.78
C PRO A 78 5.43 -11.09 5.89
N LEU A 79 6.00 -11.47 4.73
CA LEU A 79 7.14 -12.40 4.68
C LEU A 79 8.35 -11.89 5.48
N TYR A 80 8.52 -10.58 5.57
CA TYR A 80 9.63 -9.94 6.26
C TYR A 80 9.14 -8.79 7.11
N ASN A 81 9.72 -8.67 8.30
CA ASN A 81 9.53 -7.50 9.15
C ASN A 81 10.17 -6.26 8.52
N LEU A 82 9.60 -5.09 8.80
CA LEU A 82 10.19 -3.82 8.40
C LEU A 82 11.62 -3.69 8.97
N PRO A 83 12.62 -3.29 8.17
CA PRO A 83 13.95 -3.00 8.67
C PRO A 83 13.92 -1.90 9.75
N PRO A 84 14.84 -1.91 10.74
CA PRO A 84 14.90 -0.90 11.81
C PRO A 84 14.87 0.54 11.31
N GLU A 85 15.60 0.85 10.24
CA GLU A 85 15.64 2.19 9.64
C GLU A 85 14.29 2.62 9.04
N SER A 86 13.55 1.67 8.46
CA SER A 86 12.19 1.94 7.96
C SER A 86 11.20 2.17 9.11
N ARG A 87 11.34 1.43 10.21
CA ARG A 87 10.52 1.62 11.42
C ARG A 87 10.74 2.99 12.05
N LYS A 88 12.01 3.36 12.29
CA LYS A 88 12.38 4.70 12.79
C LYS A 88 11.80 5.81 11.92
N ARG A 89 11.98 5.73 10.59
CA ARG A 89 11.42 6.73 9.66
C ARG A 89 9.90 6.87 9.82
N ILE A 90 9.17 5.75 9.87
CA ILE A 90 7.71 5.76 10.02
C ILE A 90 7.30 6.37 11.36
N GLU A 91 7.97 6.02 12.45
CA GLU A 91 7.72 6.59 13.78
C GLU A 91 7.96 8.10 13.79
N THR A 92 9.08 8.56 13.24
CA THR A 92 9.37 10.00 13.08
C THR A 92 8.27 10.70 12.29
N THR A 93 7.88 10.16 11.14
CA THR A 93 6.81 10.75 10.31
C THR A 93 5.47 10.77 11.05
N LYS A 94 5.12 9.71 11.81
CA LYS A 94 3.89 9.67 12.61
C LYS A 94 3.89 10.73 13.71
N LYS A 95 4.99 10.81 14.48
CA LYS A 95 5.14 11.82 15.53
C LYS A 95 5.05 13.23 14.97
N LEU A 96 5.72 13.50 13.85
CA LEU A 96 5.70 14.81 13.19
C LEU A 96 4.31 15.16 12.65
N ASN A 97 3.62 14.22 11.99
CA ASN A 97 2.23 14.41 11.55
C ASN A 97 1.30 14.76 12.71
N TYR A 98 1.44 14.05 13.82
CA TYR A 98 0.65 14.31 15.03
C TYR A 98 0.93 15.71 15.58
N LEU A 99 2.21 16.09 15.68
CA LEU A 99 2.62 17.41 16.17
C LEU A 99 2.13 18.57 15.28
N VAL A 100 2.03 18.36 13.97
CA VAL A 100 1.54 19.39 13.04
C VAL A 100 0.01 19.50 13.09
N ASN A 101 -0.68 18.37 13.03
CA ASN A 101 -2.12 18.36 12.79
C ASN A 101 -2.94 18.35 14.07
N ASN A 102 -2.49 17.63 15.09
CA ASN A 102 -3.26 17.28 16.28
C ASN A 102 -2.87 18.03 17.54
N THR A 103 -1.83 18.86 17.49
CA THR A 103 -1.43 19.70 18.62
C THR A 103 -1.37 21.18 18.23
N ASP A 104 -1.30 22.02 19.25
CA ASP A 104 -1.11 23.47 19.12
C ASP A 104 0.36 23.89 19.09
N PHE A 105 1.27 22.94 18.94
CA PHE A 105 2.71 23.19 19.01
C PHE A 105 3.18 24.24 18.00
N PHE A 106 2.62 24.22 16.78
CA PHE A 106 2.90 25.19 15.72
C PHE A 106 1.98 26.43 15.72
N GLN A 107 1.12 26.63 16.72
CA GLN A 107 0.34 27.90 16.81
C GLN A 107 1.26 29.10 16.95
N SER A 108 2.31 28.97 17.78
CA SER A 108 3.44 29.90 17.80
C SER A 108 4.51 29.50 16.78
N PRO A 109 5.24 30.44 16.15
CA PRO A 109 6.34 30.11 15.25
C PRO A 109 7.46 29.30 15.93
N LYS A 110 7.73 28.08 15.45
CA LYS A 110 8.72 27.13 15.99
C LYS A 110 9.90 26.90 15.06
N ARG A 111 11.10 26.82 15.61
CA ARG A 111 12.33 26.44 14.87
C ARG A 111 12.45 24.92 14.76
N VAL A 112 13.21 24.46 13.77
CA VAL A 112 13.54 23.02 13.61
C VAL A 112 14.16 22.43 14.89
N SER A 113 15.00 23.19 15.60
CA SER A 113 15.59 22.74 16.86
C SER A 113 14.56 22.46 17.94
N GLU A 114 13.52 23.29 18.05
CA GLU A 114 12.42 23.09 19.01
C GLU A 114 11.59 21.85 18.62
N VAL A 115 11.39 21.61 17.31
CA VAL A 115 10.72 20.38 16.83
C VAL A 115 11.53 19.14 17.19
N LEU A 116 12.85 19.18 17.06
CA LEU A 116 13.73 18.05 17.39
C LEU A 116 13.73 17.76 18.89
N GLU A 117 13.74 18.81 19.72
CA GLU A 117 13.65 18.69 21.18
C GLU A 117 12.31 18.08 21.61
N GLU A 118 11.20 18.54 21.05
CA GLU A 118 9.86 18.00 21.34
C GLU A 118 9.73 16.52 20.92
N LEU A 119 10.39 16.13 19.84
CA LEU A 119 10.33 14.77 19.30
C LEU A 119 11.41 13.83 19.83
N ASP A 120 12.22 14.29 20.78
CA ASP A 120 13.39 13.58 21.33
C ASP A 120 14.27 12.98 20.21
N SER A 121 14.58 13.81 19.21
CA SER A 121 15.29 13.43 17.99
C SER A 121 16.70 14.03 17.95
N ASP A 122 17.63 13.33 17.30
CA ASP A 122 19.03 13.76 17.22
C ASP A 122 19.18 15.09 16.47
N LYS A 123 19.92 16.05 17.04
CA LYS A 123 20.22 17.35 16.44
C LYS A 123 20.86 17.23 15.05
N ARG A 124 21.58 16.14 14.76
CA ARG A 124 22.15 15.83 13.44
C ARG A 124 21.10 15.65 12.35
N GLU A 125 19.84 15.39 12.71
CA GLU A 125 18.73 15.25 11.76
C GLU A 125 18.08 16.59 11.36
N SER A 126 18.61 17.74 11.80
CA SER A 126 18.05 19.07 11.50
C SER A 126 17.77 19.29 10.01
N ASN A 127 18.67 18.88 9.12
CA ASN A 127 18.45 19.02 7.67
C ASN A 127 17.26 18.20 7.18
N LYS A 128 17.10 16.98 7.69
CA LYS A 128 16.00 16.07 7.35
C LYS A 128 14.65 16.61 7.82
N PHE A 129 14.58 17.12 9.05
CA PHE A 129 13.36 17.74 9.58
C PHE A 129 13.01 19.05 8.87
N SER A 130 13.99 19.85 8.47
CA SER A 130 13.77 21.03 7.64
C SER A 130 13.10 20.68 6.30
N VAL A 131 13.50 19.58 5.67
CA VAL A 131 12.87 19.07 4.44
C VAL A 131 11.43 18.64 4.71
N TYR A 132 11.18 17.88 5.79
CA TYR A 132 9.81 17.46 6.15
C TYR A 132 8.88 18.64 6.41
N LEU A 133 9.30 19.61 7.24
CA LEU A 133 8.52 20.81 7.55
C LEU A 133 8.25 21.66 6.31
N THR A 134 9.22 21.75 5.39
CA THR A 134 9.01 22.39 4.10
C THR A 134 7.97 21.65 3.25
N GLY A 135 7.90 20.32 3.34
CA GLY A 135 6.84 19.50 2.74
C GLY A 135 5.45 19.90 3.26
N TYR A 136 5.27 19.98 4.58
CA TYR A 136 4.02 20.45 5.19
C TYR A 136 3.65 21.87 4.78
N CYS A 137 4.62 22.74 4.50
CA CYS A 137 4.35 24.06 3.94
C CYS A 137 3.77 23.98 2.53
N LYS A 138 4.30 23.10 1.68
CA LYS A 138 3.79 22.89 0.31
C LYS A 138 2.38 22.28 0.30
N GLU A 139 2.10 21.41 1.26
CA GLU A 139 0.78 20.81 1.46
C GLU A 139 -0.22 21.78 2.12
N GLY A 140 0.24 22.97 2.52
CA GLY A 140 -0.61 24.02 3.10
C GLY A 140 -0.95 23.85 4.58
N ALA A 141 -0.37 22.85 5.26
CA ALA A 141 -0.58 22.63 6.69
C ALA A 141 0.22 23.64 7.55
N LEU A 142 1.41 24.00 7.10
CA LEU A 142 2.28 24.99 7.75
C LEU A 142 2.56 26.16 6.82
N GLU A 143 3.09 27.24 7.39
CA GLU A 143 3.77 28.31 6.68
C GLU A 143 5.06 28.65 7.43
N TYR A 144 6.06 29.21 6.73
CA TYR A 144 7.32 29.58 7.36
C TYR A 144 7.52 31.09 7.37
N ILE A 145 8.09 31.59 8.46
CA ILE A 145 8.59 32.95 8.63
C ILE A 145 10.12 32.87 8.60
N ARG A 146 10.75 33.74 7.81
CA ARG A 146 12.21 33.85 7.76
C ARG A 146 12.68 34.97 8.69
N GLU A 147 13.45 34.62 9.70
CA GLU A 147 14.15 35.57 10.57
C GLU A 147 15.66 35.43 10.32
N GLY A 148 16.20 36.31 9.46
CA GLY A 148 17.59 36.23 9.02
C GLY A 148 17.91 34.91 8.29
N ASN A 149 18.84 34.14 8.85
CA ASN A 149 19.27 32.84 8.30
C ASN A 149 18.43 31.65 8.82
N ILE A 150 17.41 31.89 9.65
CA ILE A 150 16.62 30.85 10.31
C ILE A 150 15.19 30.87 9.79
N LYS A 151 14.64 29.66 9.53
CA LYS A 151 13.21 29.47 9.26
C LYS A 151 12.50 29.05 10.54
N LYS A 152 11.39 29.74 10.85
CA LYS A 152 10.40 29.32 11.85
C LYS A 152 9.14 28.88 11.14
N TYR A 153 8.52 27.82 11.61
CA TYR A 153 7.32 27.23 11.03
C TYR A 153 6.15 27.49 11.97
N LYS A 154 5.01 27.90 11.41
CA LYS A 154 3.74 28.06 12.14
C LYS A 154 2.62 27.39 11.38
N LYS A 155 1.56 27.01 12.08
CA LYS A 155 0.35 26.45 11.48
C LYS A 155 -0.28 27.52 10.60
N LYS A 156 -0.64 27.15 9.38
CA LYS A 156 -1.35 28.07 8.50
C LYS A 156 -2.75 28.26 9.08
N GLY A 157 -3.10 29.51 9.43
CA GLY A 157 -4.43 29.83 9.94
C GLY A 157 -5.50 29.40 8.94
N LYS A 158 -6.62 28.86 9.45
CA LYS A 158 -7.84 28.70 8.65
C LYS A 158 -8.39 30.06 8.25
#